data_AF-D8SRY1-F1
#
_entry.id   AF-D8SRY1-F1
#
_cell.length_a   1.000
_cell.length_b   1.000
_cell.length_c   1.000
_cell.angle_alpha   90.00
_cell.angle_beta   90.00
_cell.angle_gamma   90.00
#
_symmetry.space_group_name_H-M   'P 1'
#
loop_
_entity.id
_entity.type
_entity.pdbx_description
1 polymer ?
#
loop_
_entity_poly.entity_id
_entity_poly.type
_entity_poly.pdbx_seq_one_letter_code
_entity_poly.pdbx_strand_id
1 'polypeptide(L)'
;MHGRPRTRATAAADKESEAKAERFELLLSAVLRNHQQRCYTKEALEENARLVELNPEVYTAWNFRKLALKSLLDAEPDEDSRKDLVKQELKVTENALRAHIKSYSAWHHRKWVIALGLSSLDDELDLLAQLFKVDARNFNAWSYRRYIVGLMGVPVQQELDYTMTLLNKNFSNYSAWHNRRLIRVIRVAGSTIAGSWATRPNKIGSGQRSICAGTC
;
A
#
# COMPACT_ATOMS: atom_id res chain seq x y z
N MET A 1 -7.50 1.12 -17.65
CA MET A 1 -7.59 1.75 -18.98
C MET A 1 -6.23 2.29 -19.46
N HIS A 2 -5.16 1.50 -19.59
CA HIS A 2 -3.94 1.96 -20.28
C HIS A 2 -3.27 0.81 -21.03
N GLY A 3 -2.83 1.08 -22.26
CA GLY A 3 -1.91 0.22 -23.01
C GLY A 3 -2.41 -1.19 -23.34
N ARG A 4 -3.72 -1.45 -23.35
CA ARG A 4 -4.23 -2.77 -23.78
C ARG A 4 -3.79 -3.04 -25.22
N PRO A 5 -2.95 -4.06 -25.47
CA PRO A 5 -2.57 -4.43 -26.83
C PRO A 5 -3.83 -4.74 -27.63
N ARG A 6 -3.89 -4.28 -28.89
CA ARG A 6 -4.94 -4.70 -29.82
C ARG A 6 -4.63 -6.10 -30.33
N THR A 7 -4.89 -7.11 -29.50
CA THR A 7 -4.80 -8.52 -29.88
C THR A 7 -6.16 -9.03 -30.31
N ARG A 8 -6.19 -9.91 -31.33
CA ARG A 8 -7.41 -10.57 -31.78
C ARG A 8 -7.93 -11.47 -30.66
N ALA A 9 -9.18 -11.28 -30.25
CA ALA A 9 -9.80 -12.12 -29.23
C ALA A 9 -9.78 -13.59 -29.67
N THR A 10 -9.42 -14.47 -28.74
CA THR A 10 -9.46 -15.93 -28.94
C THR A 10 -10.43 -16.50 -27.92
N ALA A 11 -11.15 -17.57 -28.29
CA ALA A 11 -12.12 -18.20 -27.40
C ALA A 11 -11.50 -18.64 -26.06
N ALA A 12 -10.19 -18.95 -26.02
CA ALA A 12 -9.48 -19.25 -24.78
C ALA A 12 -9.26 -18.00 -23.91
N ALA A 13 -8.86 -16.87 -24.50
CA ALA A 13 -8.68 -15.61 -23.78
C ALA A 13 -10.01 -15.05 -23.25
N ASP A 14 -11.10 -15.24 -24.00
CA ASP A 14 -12.44 -14.83 -23.58
C ASP A 14 -12.90 -15.66 -22.38
N LYS A 15 -12.75 -16.99 -22.43
CA LYS A 15 -13.04 -17.88 -21.29
C LYS A 15 -12.19 -17.56 -20.06
N GLU A 16 -10.91 -17.23 -20.23
CA GLU A 16 -10.05 -16.82 -19.11
C GLU A 16 -10.51 -15.49 -18.49
N SER A 17 -10.95 -14.54 -19.33
CA SER A 17 -11.50 -13.26 -18.86
C SER A 17 -12.82 -13.45 -18.11
N GLU A 18 -13.71 -14.31 -18.60
CA GLU A 18 -14.97 -14.66 -17.95
C GLU A 18 -14.73 -15.31 -16.59
N ALA A 19 -13.86 -16.32 -16.51
CA ALA A 19 -13.51 -16.98 -15.25
C ALA A 19 -12.89 -16.00 -14.22
N LYS A 20 -12.08 -15.03 -14.68
CA LYS A 20 -11.56 -13.97 -13.81
C LYS A 20 -12.65 -13.03 -13.32
N ALA A 21 -13.62 -12.69 -14.16
CA ALA A 21 -14.75 -11.85 -13.79
C ALA A 21 -15.66 -12.55 -12.77
N GLU A 22 -16.01 -13.82 -12.99
CA GLU A 22 -16.79 -14.63 -12.05
C GLU A 22 -16.09 -14.72 -10.69
N ARG A 23 -14.79 -15.01 -10.68
CA ARG A 23 -13.99 -15.04 -9.45
C ARG A 23 -13.98 -13.69 -8.74
N PHE A 24 -13.87 -12.59 -9.48
CA PHE A 24 -13.91 -11.25 -8.92
C PHE A 24 -15.27 -10.96 -8.27
N GLU A 25 -16.37 -11.28 -8.93
CA GLU A 25 -17.73 -11.07 -8.41
C GLU A 25 -18.00 -11.88 -7.15
N LEU A 26 -17.60 -13.15 -7.14
CA LEU A 26 -17.71 -14.02 -5.96
C LEU A 26 -16.93 -13.44 -4.77
N LEU A 27 -15.67 -13.06 -4.97
CA LEU A 27 -14.84 -12.47 -3.91
C LEU A 27 -15.39 -11.12 -3.43
N LEU A 28 -15.84 -10.26 -4.36
CA LEU A 28 -16.40 -8.97 -4.00
C LEU A 28 -17.67 -9.12 -3.15
N SER A 29 -18.58 -10.01 -3.56
CA SER A 29 -19.81 -10.27 -2.80
C SER A 29 -19.53 -10.81 -1.40
N ALA A 30 -18.56 -11.72 -1.26
CA ALA A 30 -18.13 -12.24 0.04
C ALA A 30 -17.56 -11.13 0.94
N VAL A 31 -16.65 -10.30 0.40
CA VAL A 31 -16.06 -9.17 1.14
C VAL A 31 -17.11 -8.15 1.57
N LEU A 32 -18.09 -7.84 0.71
CA LEU A 32 -19.15 -6.89 1.06
C LEU A 32 -20.06 -7.45 2.18
N ARG A 33 -20.42 -8.74 2.14
CA ARG A 33 -21.17 -9.39 3.23
C ARG A 33 -20.40 -9.36 4.54
N ASN A 34 -19.13 -9.78 4.51
CA ASN A 34 -18.27 -9.78 5.69
C ASN A 34 -18.08 -8.36 6.26
N HIS A 35 -18.00 -7.35 5.38
CA HIS A 35 -17.90 -5.95 5.79
C HIS A 35 -19.15 -5.45 6.51
N GLN A 36 -20.34 -5.76 6.00
CA GLN A 36 -21.61 -5.41 6.65
C GLN A 36 -21.74 -6.05 8.03
N GLN A 37 -21.32 -7.31 8.15
CA GLN A 37 -21.38 -8.08 9.40
C GLN A 37 -20.22 -7.80 10.36
N ARG A 38 -19.20 -7.04 9.91
CA ARG A 38 -17.91 -6.85 10.62
C ARG A 38 -17.25 -8.18 11.01
N CYS A 39 -17.37 -9.17 10.13
CA CYS A 39 -16.79 -10.49 10.31
C CYS A 39 -15.32 -10.45 9.84
N TYR A 40 -14.38 -10.61 10.78
CA TYR A 40 -12.93 -10.56 10.53
C TYR A 40 -12.25 -11.90 10.77
N THR A 41 -12.90 -13.00 10.36
CA THR A 41 -12.29 -14.32 10.43
C THR A 41 -11.07 -14.41 9.53
N LYS A 42 -10.21 -15.40 9.79
CA LYS A 42 -9.02 -15.65 8.97
C LYS A 42 -9.41 -15.88 7.50
N GLU A 43 -10.48 -16.62 7.26
CA GLU A 43 -11.01 -16.92 5.94
C GLU A 43 -11.47 -15.63 5.24
N ALA A 44 -12.20 -14.76 5.94
CA ALA A 44 -12.64 -13.47 5.39
C ALA A 44 -11.47 -12.56 5.01
N LEU A 45 -10.39 -12.58 5.81
CA LEU A 45 -9.16 -11.84 5.53
C LEU A 45 -8.38 -12.40 4.33
N GLU A 46 -8.36 -13.72 4.17
CA GLU A 46 -7.72 -14.40 3.04
C GLU A 46 -8.51 -14.17 1.73
N GLU A 47 -9.84 -14.27 1.76
CA GLU A 47 -10.70 -13.93 0.62
C GLU A 47 -10.50 -12.47 0.21
N ASN A 48 -10.47 -11.56 1.18
CA ASN A 48 -10.20 -10.16 0.92
C ASN A 48 -8.79 -9.93 0.34
N ALA A 49 -7.77 -10.65 0.84
CA ALA A 49 -6.41 -10.57 0.30
C ALA A 49 -6.37 -10.99 -1.18
N ARG A 50 -7.06 -12.08 -1.53
CA ARG A 50 -7.21 -12.52 -2.93
C ARG A 50 -7.92 -11.48 -3.80
N LEU A 51 -8.93 -10.78 -3.25
CA LEU A 51 -9.65 -9.72 -3.97
C LEU A 51 -8.73 -8.54 -4.29
N VAL A 52 -7.98 -8.03 -3.31
CA VAL A 52 -7.11 -6.86 -3.52
C VAL A 52 -5.89 -7.18 -4.37
N GLU A 53 -5.43 -8.43 -4.37
CA GLU A 53 -4.40 -8.90 -5.30
C GLU A 53 -4.92 -8.94 -6.74
N LEU A 54 -6.17 -9.38 -6.94
CA LEU A 54 -6.81 -9.42 -8.25
C LEU A 54 -7.18 -8.03 -8.79
N ASN A 55 -7.67 -7.15 -7.91
CA ASN A 55 -8.02 -5.78 -8.24
C ASN A 55 -7.90 -4.86 -7.01
N PRO A 56 -6.77 -4.17 -6.85
CA PRO A 56 -6.54 -3.29 -5.70
C PRO A 56 -7.28 -1.96 -5.82
N GLU A 57 -8.03 -1.69 -6.89
CA GLU A 57 -8.83 -0.46 -7.01
C GLU A 57 -10.15 -0.54 -6.24
N VAL A 58 -10.50 -1.71 -5.68
CA VAL A 58 -11.65 -1.86 -4.79
C VAL A 58 -11.36 -1.20 -3.44
N TYR A 59 -11.60 0.11 -3.35
CA TYR A 59 -11.29 0.89 -2.14
C TYR A 59 -12.00 0.37 -0.86
N THR A 60 -13.22 -0.14 -1.00
CA THR A 60 -13.98 -0.74 0.12
C THR A 60 -13.27 -1.96 0.71
N ALA A 61 -12.56 -2.74 -0.11
CA ALA A 61 -11.81 -3.90 0.36
C ALA A 61 -10.65 -3.46 1.26
N TRP A 62 -9.94 -2.39 0.92
CA TRP A 62 -8.90 -1.80 1.79
C TRP A 62 -9.48 -1.24 3.09
N ASN A 63 -10.65 -0.60 3.04
CA ASN A 63 -11.32 -0.12 4.26
C ASN A 63 -11.70 -1.27 5.20
N PHE A 64 -12.19 -2.40 4.65
CA PHE A 64 -12.43 -3.61 5.41
C PHE A 64 -11.14 -4.07 6.12
N ARG A 65 -10.00 -4.14 5.41
CA ARG A 65 -8.71 -4.52 6.01
C ARG A 65 -8.27 -3.56 7.11
N LYS A 66 -8.43 -2.25 6.93
CA LYS A 66 -8.09 -1.27 7.97
C LYS A 66 -8.88 -1.49 9.25
N LEU A 67 -10.18 -1.76 9.13
CA LEU A 67 -11.03 -2.03 10.28
C LEU A 67 -10.66 -3.36 10.94
N ALA A 68 -10.44 -4.40 10.14
CA ALA A 68 -10.04 -5.70 10.64
C ALA A 68 -8.70 -5.64 11.38
N LEU A 69 -7.66 -5.04 10.77
CA LEU A 69 -6.34 -4.91 11.38
C LEU A 69 -6.42 -4.11 12.69
N LYS A 70 -7.18 -3.01 12.73
CA LYS A 70 -7.39 -2.27 13.98
C LYS A 70 -8.03 -3.15 15.06
N SER A 71 -9.10 -3.86 14.71
CA SER A 71 -9.78 -4.77 15.64
C SER A 71 -8.85 -5.86 16.18
N LEU A 72 -7.98 -6.42 15.32
CA LEU A 72 -7.01 -7.42 15.73
C LEU A 72 -5.91 -6.83 16.62
N LEU A 73 -5.39 -5.66 16.27
CA LEU A 73 -4.35 -4.97 17.05
C LEU A 73 -4.85 -4.45 18.40
N ASP A 74 -6.15 -4.15 18.53
CA ASP A 74 -6.79 -3.75 19.80
C ASP A 74 -7.05 -4.96 20.71
N ALA A 75 -7.27 -6.14 20.11
CA ALA A 75 -7.50 -7.40 20.83
C ALA A 75 -6.20 -8.12 21.24
N GLU A 76 -5.10 -7.86 20.56
CA GLU A 76 -3.80 -8.51 20.81
C GLU A 76 -2.91 -7.63 21.71
N PRO A 77 -2.67 -8.02 22.99
CA PRO A 77 -1.80 -7.26 23.88
C PRO A 77 -0.31 -7.47 23.60
N ASP A 78 0.09 -8.60 23.03
CA ASP A 78 1.49 -8.95 22.84
C ASP A 78 2.14 -8.16 21.69
N GLU A 79 3.26 -7.49 21.97
CA GLU A 79 3.90 -6.59 21.00
C GLU A 79 4.44 -7.34 19.77
N ASP A 80 5.00 -8.53 19.98
CA ASP A 80 5.59 -9.32 18.89
C ASP A 80 4.50 -9.90 17.98
N SER A 81 3.41 -10.38 18.55
CA SER A 81 2.22 -10.82 17.80
C SER A 81 1.59 -9.67 17.00
N ARG A 82 1.58 -8.44 17.54
CA ARG A 82 1.14 -7.25 16.80
C ARG A 82 2.06 -6.90 15.63
N LYS A 83 3.38 -7.00 15.81
CA LYS A 83 4.36 -6.82 14.72
C LYS A 83 4.14 -7.86 13.62
N ASP A 84 3.85 -9.11 13.98
CA ASP A 84 3.56 -10.17 13.03
C ASP A 84 2.27 -9.92 12.23
N LEU A 85 1.20 -9.42 12.87
CA LEU A 85 -0.03 -9.00 12.18
C LEU A 85 0.25 -7.89 11.14
N VAL A 86 1.06 -6.89 11.52
CA VAL A 86 1.46 -5.81 10.62
C VAL A 86 2.33 -6.31 9.48
N LYS A 87 3.26 -7.23 9.76
CA LYS A 87 4.10 -7.87 8.73
C LYS A 87 3.26 -8.65 7.72
N GLN A 88 2.26 -9.40 8.18
CA GLN A 88 1.32 -10.10 7.31
C GLN A 88 0.53 -9.11 6.44
N GLU A 89 0.07 -7.99 7.00
CA GLU A 89 -0.63 -6.98 6.23
C GLU A 89 0.27 -6.30 5.18
N LEU A 90 1.53 -6.01 5.53
CA LEU A 90 2.52 -5.52 4.58
C LEU A 90 2.75 -6.51 3.45
N LYS A 91 2.66 -7.82 3.69
CA LYS A 91 2.75 -8.82 2.63
C LYS A 91 1.58 -8.75 1.66
N VAL A 92 0.36 -8.51 2.15
CA VAL A 92 -0.82 -8.33 1.29
C VAL A 92 -0.65 -7.11 0.37
N THR A 93 -0.17 -5.98 0.89
CA THR A 93 0.10 -4.80 0.05
C THR A 93 1.23 -5.04 -0.93
N GLU A 94 2.27 -5.78 -0.56
CA GLU A 94 3.38 -6.13 -1.45
C GLU A 94 2.87 -6.96 -2.64
N ASN A 95 2.07 -8.00 -2.39
CA ASN A 95 1.51 -8.86 -3.44
C ASN A 95 0.63 -8.03 -4.40
N ALA A 96 -0.24 -7.17 -3.87
CA ALA A 96 -1.07 -6.27 -4.67
C ALA A 96 -0.22 -5.30 -5.53
N LEU A 97 0.89 -4.77 -4.99
CA LEU A 97 1.80 -3.88 -5.72
C LEU A 97 2.62 -4.62 -6.78
N ARG A 98 2.99 -5.89 -6.56
CA ARG A 98 3.67 -6.70 -7.58
C ARG A 98 2.75 -6.98 -8.76
N ALA A 99 1.47 -7.26 -8.51
CA ALA A 99 0.46 -7.42 -9.55
C ALA A 99 0.11 -6.08 -10.24
N HIS A 100 0.00 -5.01 -9.46
CA HIS A 100 -0.51 -3.71 -9.91
C HIS A 100 0.26 -2.53 -9.31
N ILE A 101 1.52 -2.35 -9.75
CA ILE A 101 2.45 -1.34 -9.20
C ILE A 101 1.96 0.11 -9.27
N LYS A 102 0.98 0.40 -10.12
CA LYS A 102 0.40 1.74 -10.29
C LYS A 102 -0.82 1.99 -9.39
N SER A 103 -1.25 1.01 -8.60
CA SER A 103 -2.44 1.13 -7.76
C SER A 103 -2.26 2.17 -6.65
N TYR A 104 -3.03 3.24 -6.71
CA TYR A 104 -2.98 4.29 -5.70
C TYR A 104 -3.45 3.76 -4.33
N SER A 105 -4.51 2.96 -4.33
CA SER A 105 -5.11 2.40 -3.12
C SER A 105 -4.14 1.49 -2.36
N ALA A 106 -3.38 0.64 -3.07
CA ALA A 106 -2.38 -0.23 -2.45
C ALA A 106 -1.23 0.58 -1.81
N TRP A 107 -0.68 1.58 -2.52
CA TRP A 107 0.35 2.47 -1.96
C TRP A 107 -0.17 3.25 -0.75
N HIS A 108 -1.39 3.78 -0.83
CA HIS A 108 -2.00 4.53 0.26
C HIS A 108 -2.25 3.66 1.49
N HIS A 109 -2.72 2.41 1.29
CA HIS A 109 -2.89 1.46 2.39
C HIS A 109 -1.54 1.08 3.00
N ARG A 110 -0.51 0.81 2.19
CA ARG A 110 0.84 0.52 2.71
C ARG A 110 1.40 1.67 3.57
N LYS A 111 1.27 2.92 3.11
CA LYS A 111 1.63 4.11 3.92
C LYS A 111 0.89 4.13 5.25
N TRP A 112 -0.41 3.81 5.24
CA TRP A 112 -1.21 3.77 6.46
C TRP A 112 -0.74 2.68 7.43
N VAL A 113 -0.36 1.50 6.93
CA VAL A 113 0.19 0.40 7.75
C VAL A 113 1.55 0.80 8.36
N ILE A 114 2.45 1.38 7.58
CA ILE A 114 3.75 1.88 8.09
C ILE A 114 3.57 2.96 9.15
N ALA A 115 2.56 3.83 9.02
CA ALA A 115 2.26 4.87 9.99
C ALA A 115 1.84 4.33 11.37
N LEU A 116 1.54 3.02 11.50
CA LEU A 116 1.28 2.38 12.79
C LEU A 116 2.56 2.22 13.64
N GLY A 117 3.75 2.30 13.02
CA GLY A 117 5.02 2.27 13.74
C GLY A 117 5.44 0.89 14.28
N LEU A 118 4.82 -0.18 13.80
CA LEU A 118 5.03 -1.56 14.26
C LEU A 118 5.87 -2.41 13.28
N SER A 119 6.62 -1.78 12.38
CA SER A 119 7.37 -2.45 11.31
C SER A 119 8.70 -1.78 11.05
N SER A 120 9.70 -2.56 10.63
CA SER A 120 11.00 -2.03 10.21
C SER A 120 10.87 -1.21 8.92
N LEU A 121 11.56 -0.07 8.86
CA LEU A 121 11.60 0.78 7.67
C LEU A 121 12.67 0.33 6.66
N ASP A 122 13.64 -0.49 7.07
CA ASP A 122 14.72 -0.95 6.21
C ASP A 122 14.20 -1.83 5.07
N ASP A 123 13.27 -2.75 5.40
CA ASP A 123 12.60 -3.63 4.43
C ASP A 123 11.88 -2.85 3.32
N GLU A 124 11.45 -1.61 3.61
CA GLU A 124 10.75 -0.75 2.65
C GLU A 124 11.66 -0.22 1.56
N LEU A 125 12.93 0.08 1.89
CA LEU A 125 13.91 0.51 0.91
C LEU A 125 14.29 -0.64 -0.04
N ASP A 126 14.36 -1.86 0.47
CA ASP A 126 14.59 -3.07 -0.33
C ASP A 126 13.42 -3.36 -1.27
N LEU A 127 12.18 -3.25 -0.77
CA LEU A 127 11.00 -3.35 -1.62
C LEU A 127 11.03 -2.30 -2.73
N LEU A 128 11.33 -1.05 -2.41
CA LEU A 128 11.44 0.03 -3.38
C LEU A 128 12.51 -0.25 -4.43
N ALA A 129 13.68 -0.77 -4.03
CA ALA A 129 14.73 -1.15 -4.96
C ALA A 129 14.25 -2.22 -5.95
N GLN A 130 13.46 -3.19 -5.50
CA GLN A 130 12.85 -4.22 -6.36
C GLN A 130 11.79 -3.62 -7.30
N LEU A 131 10.90 -2.77 -6.79
CA LEU A 131 9.84 -2.15 -7.58
C LEU A 131 10.39 -1.16 -8.63
N PHE A 132 11.49 -0.47 -8.33
CA PHE A 132 12.17 0.39 -9.31
C PHE A 132 12.86 -0.39 -10.43
N LYS A 133 13.23 -1.66 -10.24
CA LYS A 133 13.69 -2.51 -11.35
C LYS A 133 12.56 -2.79 -12.34
N VAL A 134 11.31 -2.85 -11.87
CA VAL A 134 10.12 -3.04 -12.70
C VAL A 134 9.73 -1.75 -13.40
N ASP A 135 9.61 -0.64 -12.65
CA ASP A 135 9.29 0.67 -13.21
C ASP A 135 10.02 1.78 -12.43
N ALA A 136 11.21 2.13 -12.91
CA ALA A 136 12.03 3.20 -12.35
C ALA A 136 11.37 4.59 -12.41
N ARG A 137 10.31 4.75 -13.21
CA ARG A 137 9.59 6.01 -13.38
C ARG A 137 8.32 6.10 -12.53
N ASN A 138 8.00 5.05 -11.77
CA ASN A 138 6.76 4.99 -11.00
C ASN A 138 6.67 6.14 -9.97
N PHE A 139 5.74 7.07 -10.22
CA PHE A 139 5.57 8.25 -9.39
C PHE A 139 5.14 7.91 -7.95
N ASN A 140 4.28 6.91 -7.77
CA ASN A 140 3.82 6.50 -6.45
C ASN A 140 4.96 5.90 -5.63
N ALA A 141 5.82 5.08 -6.25
CA ALA A 141 7.01 4.52 -5.61
C ALA A 141 8.01 5.63 -5.19
N TRP A 142 8.23 6.63 -6.05
CA TRP A 142 9.06 7.79 -5.69
C TRP A 142 8.45 8.62 -4.56
N SER A 143 7.13 8.80 -4.55
CA SER A 143 6.41 9.46 -3.45
C SER A 143 6.54 8.69 -2.14
N TYR A 144 6.40 7.37 -2.22
CA TYR A 144 6.58 6.47 -1.08
C TYR A 144 8.01 6.47 -0.54
N ARG A 145 9.02 6.44 -1.42
CA ARG A 145 10.42 6.57 -1.01
C ARG A 145 10.67 7.83 -0.18
N ARG A 146 10.19 8.99 -0.65
CA ARG A 146 10.33 10.25 0.12
C ARG A 146 9.67 10.16 1.49
N TYR A 147 8.51 9.53 1.57
CA TYR A 147 7.82 9.29 2.84
C TYR A 147 8.67 8.43 3.80
N ILE A 148 9.20 7.30 3.34
CA ILE A 148 10.03 6.39 4.14
C ILE A 148 11.35 7.05 4.57
N VAL A 149 12.10 7.64 3.63
CA VAL A 149 13.35 8.37 3.90
C VAL A 149 13.12 9.51 4.90
N GLY A 150 11.96 10.19 4.80
CA GLY A 150 11.56 11.21 5.76
C GLY A 150 11.27 10.67 7.17
N LEU A 151 10.66 9.48 7.29
CA LEU A 151 10.44 8.82 8.58
C LEU A 151 11.74 8.31 9.21
N MET A 152 12.66 7.78 8.39
CA MET A 152 13.97 7.29 8.84
C MET A 152 14.92 8.42 9.27
N GLY A 153 14.60 9.68 8.97
CA GLY A 153 15.49 10.81 9.24
C GLY A 153 16.76 10.80 8.39
N VAL A 154 16.73 10.14 7.23
CA VAL A 154 17.90 10.04 6.34
C VAL A 154 18.33 11.45 5.90
N PRO A 155 19.63 11.80 6.01
CA PRO A 155 20.13 13.09 5.59
C PRO A 155 19.81 13.38 4.12
N VAL A 156 19.39 14.61 3.85
CA VAL A 156 19.11 15.10 2.48
C VAL A 156 20.26 14.82 1.51
N GLN A 157 21.50 14.97 1.98
CA GLN A 157 22.69 14.74 1.16
C GLN A 157 22.75 13.29 0.66
N GLN A 158 22.44 12.32 1.52
CA GLN A 158 22.45 10.90 1.16
C GLN A 158 21.42 10.58 0.06
N GLU A 159 20.23 11.20 0.10
CA GLU A 159 19.23 11.03 -0.96
C GLU A 159 19.63 11.78 -2.26
N LEU A 160 20.34 12.91 -2.15
CA LEU A 160 20.95 13.57 -3.31
C LEU A 160 22.05 12.68 -3.94
N ASP A 161 22.86 12.01 -3.14
CA ASP A 161 23.91 11.12 -3.66
C ASP A 161 23.30 9.86 -4.31
N TYR A 162 22.23 9.32 -3.71
CA TYR A 162 21.44 8.24 -4.30
C TYR A 162 20.88 8.63 -5.68
N THR A 163 20.22 9.78 -5.79
CA THR A 163 19.71 10.25 -7.09
C THR A 163 20.83 10.52 -8.09
N MET A 164 22.00 11.01 -7.65
CA MET A 164 23.15 11.20 -8.52
C MET A 164 23.67 9.86 -9.08
N THR A 165 23.69 8.82 -8.25
CA THR A 165 24.06 7.46 -8.67
C THR A 165 23.13 6.94 -9.77
N LEU A 166 21.83 7.21 -9.66
CA LEU A 166 20.85 6.83 -10.69
C LEU A 166 21.03 7.63 -11.98
N LEU A 167 21.37 8.92 -11.89
CA LEU A 167 21.62 9.78 -13.05
C LEU A 167 22.91 9.41 -13.78
N ASN A 168 23.95 9.02 -13.05
CA ASN A 168 25.18 8.50 -13.66
C ASN A 168 24.94 7.21 -14.45
N LYS A 169 23.97 6.39 -14.03
CA LYS A 169 23.54 5.19 -14.77
C LYS A 169 22.64 5.52 -15.96
N ASN A 170 21.74 6.50 -15.80
CA ASN A 170 20.84 6.96 -16.84
C ASN A 170 20.54 8.44 -16.68
N PHE A 171 21.24 9.28 -17.45
CA PHE A 171 21.13 10.74 -17.38
C PHE A 171 19.71 11.24 -17.68
N SER A 172 18.97 10.53 -18.53
CA SER A 172 17.60 10.87 -18.94
C SER A 172 16.53 10.42 -17.94
N ASN A 173 16.91 9.94 -16.75
CA ASN A 173 15.96 9.56 -15.70
C ASN A 173 15.27 10.80 -15.10
N TYR A 174 14.16 11.19 -15.72
CA TYR A 174 13.35 12.34 -15.27
C TYR A 174 12.90 12.22 -13.81
N SER A 175 12.55 11.02 -13.35
CA SER A 175 12.08 10.84 -11.97
C SER A 175 13.17 11.13 -10.94
N ALA A 176 14.43 10.79 -11.25
CA ALA A 176 15.57 11.15 -10.40
C ALA A 176 15.81 12.67 -10.39
N TRP A 177 15.79 13.34 -11.55
CA TRP A 177 15.87 14.80 -11.64
C TRP A 177 14.75 15.50 -10.87
N HIS A 178 13.52 15.04 -11.05
CA HIS A 178 12.35 15.58 -10.37
C HIS A 178 12.46 15.39 -8.85
N ASN A 179 12.91 14.22 -8.37
CA ASN A 179 13.13 13.97 -6.95
C ASN A 179 14.16 14.94 -6.36
N ARG A 180 15.27 15.20 -7.06
CA ARG A 180 16.28 16.20 -6.66
C ARG A 180 15.68 17.60 -6.51
N ARG A 181 14.84 18.02 -7.47
CA ARG A 181 14.13 19.31 -7.39
C ARG A 181 13.24 19.37 -6.15
N LEU A 182 12.43 18.34 -5.91
CA LEU A 182 11.51 18.29 -4.76
C LEU A 182 12.23 18.37 -3.41
N ILE A 183 13.30 17.59 -3.24
CA ILE A 183 14.09 17.57 -2.00
C ILE A 183 14.67 18.95 -1.68
N ARG A 184 15.15 19.69 -2.69
CA ARG A 184 15.68 21.04 -2.52
C ARG A 184 14.61 22.07 -2.13
N VAL A 185 13.40 21.95 -2.67
CA VAL A 185 12.28 22.85 -2.32
C VAL A 185 11.82 22.65 -0.88
N ILE A 186 11.76 21.40 -0.40
CA ILE A 186 11.37 21.08 0.98
C ILE A 186 12.31 21.77 2.00
N ARG A 187 13.60 21.90 1.67
CA ARG A 187 14.61 22.58 2.51
C ARG A 187 14.35 24.07 2.70
N VAL A 188 13.79 24.77 1.71
CA VAL A 188 13.53 26.22 1.78
C VAL A 188 12.31 26.53 2.66
N ALA A 189 11.37 25.59 2.77
CA ALA A 189 10.13 25.76 3.52
C ALA A 189 10.25 25.41 5.02
N GLY A 190 11.44 25.14 5.55
CA GLY A 190 11.67 24.82 6.97
C GLY A 190 10.92 23.57 7.48
N SER A 191 10.36 22.76 6.57
CA SER A 191 9.55 21.60 6.90
C SER A 191 10.42 20.35 6.76
N THR A 192 10.50 19.51 7.80
CA THR A 192 10.99 18.14 7.67
C THR A 192 10.21 17.43 6.56
N ILE A 193 10.86 16.48 5.85
CA ILE A 193 10.27 15.75 4.71
C ILE A 193 8.90 15.12 5.05
N ALA A 194 8.65 14.83 6.33
CA ALA A 194 7.38 14.35 6.86
C ALA A 194 6.23 15.39 6.88
N GLY A 195 6.53 16.68 7.07
CA GLY A 195 5.53 17.70 7.43
C GLY A 195 4.60 18.17 6.31
N SER A 196 5.01 18.06 5.05
CA SER A 196 4.19 18.54 3.90
C SER A 196 3.22 17.50 3.35
N TRP A 197 3.34 16.22 3.74
CA TRP A 197 2.64 15.10 3.10
C TRP A 197 1.97 14.14 4.08
N ALA A 198 2.12 14.37 5.38
CA ALA A 198 1.33 13.72 6.41
C ALA A 198 -0.02 14.43 6.50
N THR A 199 -1.05 13.88 5.85
CA THR A 199 -2.42 14.14 6.29
C THR A 199 -2.50 13.70 7.74
N ARG A 200 -2.70 14.66 8.65
CA ARG A 200 -2.90 14.39 10.08
C ARG A 200 -4.02 13.34 10.19
N PRO A 201 -3.84 12.23 10.91
CA PRO A 201 -4.97 11.36 11.22
C PRO A 201 -5.99 12.21 11.98
N ASN A 202 -7.22 12.25 11.46
CA ASN A 202 -8.34 12.91 12.10
C ASN A 202 -8.48 12.31 13.51
N LYS A 203 -8.31 13.12 14.57
CA LYS A 203 -8.67 12.72 15.92
C LYS A 203 -10.19 12.55 15.93
N ILE A 204 -10.67 11.33 15.69
CA ILE A 204 -12.07 10.98 15.92
C ILE A 204 -12.17 10.72 17.43
N GLY A 205 -12.93 11.59 18.10
CA GLY A 205 -13.18 11.53 19.53
C GLY A 205 -13.72 10.16 19.95
N SER A 206 -13.25 9.72 21.11
CA SER A 206 -13.71 8.56 21.85
C SER A 206 -15.19 8.69 22.20
N GLY A 207 -16.07 8.19 21.34
CA GLY A 207 -17.45 7.88 21.68
C GLY A 207 -17.56 6.40 22.01
N GLN A 208 -17.54 6.06 23.30
CA GLN A 208 -17.89 4.72 23.78
C GLN A 208 -19.24 4.31 23.21
N ARG A 209 -19.29 3.20 22.48
CA ARG A 209 -20.53 2.46 22.26
C ARG A 209 -20.27 0.98 22.54
N SER A 210 -21.07 0.49 23.48
CA SER A 210 -21.17 -0.85 24.01
C SER A 210 -21.06 -1.94 22.95
N ILE A 211 -20.24 -2.95 23.26
CA ILE A 211 -20.12 -4.22 22.56
C ILE A 211 -21.39 -5.01 22.85
N CYS A 212 -22.17 -5.37 21.82
CA CYS A 212 -23.14 -6.46 21.92
C CYS A 212 -22.46 -7.72 21.41
N ALA A 213 -22.22 -8.66 22.34
CA ALA A 213 -21.88 -10.03 22.01
C ALA A 213 -23.08 -10.69 21.32
N GLY A 214 -22.86 -11.15 20.08
CA GLY A 214 -23.81 -11.93 19.31
C GLY A 214 -23.00 -12.92 18.49
N THR A 215 -23.17 -14.19 18.83
CA THR A 215 -22.52 -15.37 18.26
C THR A 215 -22.71 -15.45 16.74
N CYS A 216 -21.63 -15.67 16.01
CA CYS A 216 -21.57 -16.39 14.74
C CYS A 216 -20.57 -17.53 14.91
#